data_AF-A0A6G0VPY3-F1
#
_entry.id   AF-A0A6G0VPY3-F1
#
_cell.length_a   1.000
_cell.length_b   1.000
_cell.length_c   1.000
_cell.angle_alpha   90.00
_cell.angle_beta   90.00
_cell.angle_gamma   90.00
#
_symmetry.space_group_name_H-M   'P 1'
#
loop_
_entity.id
_entity.type
_entity.pdbx_description
1 polymer ?
#
loop_
_entity_poly.entity_id
_entity_poly.type
_entity_poly.pdbx_seq_one_letter_code
_entity_poly.pdbx_strand_id
1 'polypeptide(L)'
;IQNENPHAIYIWCCAHLFNLVVVDTCDCYIVSKRFFGDVGSFVEFMRARKRTAIFVKLQEQLYPNERLRRMKRFSTTRWTSHDRVLIVINEKYSALLETLEEISIANDSDREAASTAENLVSKITSFQFILMIKIFAITFEVSRYLQVKEIDFVQAINLIDVAKNRLIDMRSEQGCRDLVDQTKLFSIENNLTERDVSQVRLRRKKICLENKREMNFYPTNTIIFGLIISDTIISSIQNRFSESRNILKDFALLSPERLKFIKNENDLPNNAFKSISNWISIDLTQLKIEYVTFSKSLDKLLNSMNLNMQYQNLDKHTSQTDFDSEYDSEISKNDDETVVNKITCLQILKILSSYDFQHAFPNLFMTYKALGTIPVSSASTERSFSNVKLIKTRLRSTTGQCRLESLLM
;
A
#
# COMPACT_ATOMS: atom_id res chain seq x y z
N ILE A 1 17.34 -16.57 16.79
CA ILE A 1 17.76 -15.64 15.71
C ILE A 1 18.74 -14.57 16.21
N GLN A 2 18.35 -13.42 16.78
CA GLN A 2 19.36 -12.41 17.20
C GLN A 2 20.30 -12.91 18.32
N ASN A 3 19.81 -13.78 19.20
CA ASN A 3 20.64 -14.46 20.20
C ASN A 3 21.65 -15.45 19.60
N GLU A 4 21.43 -15.92 18.37
CA GLU A 4 22.30 -16.90 17.67
C GLU A 4 23.17 -16.23 16.59
N ASN A 5 22.71 -15.11 16.02
CA ASN A 5 23.47 -14.29 15.08
C ASN A 5 23.22 -12.80 15.36
N PRO A 6 24.18 -12.08 15.98
CA PRO A 6 24.05 -10.66 16.30
C PRO A 6 23.98 -9.75 15.07
N HIS A 7 24.39 -10.24 13.89
CA HIS A 7 24.26 -9.50 12.62
C HIS A 7 22.90 -9.69 11.93
N ALA A 8 21.99 -10.48 12.50
CA ALA A 8 20.64 -10.63 11.96
C ALA A 8 19.81 -9.36 12.20
N ILE A 9 19.58 -8.58 11.14
CA ILE A 9 18.61 -7.47 11.18
C ILE A 9 17.25 -7.97 10.79
N TYR A 10 16.27 -7.63 11.62
CA TYR A 10 14.88 -7.86 11.32
C TYR A 10 14.29 -6.66 10.57
N ILE A 11 14.31 -6.74 9.24
CA ILE A 11 13.69 -5.73 8.37
C ILE A 11 12.33 -6.28 7.91
N TRP A 12 11.27 -5.61 8.31
CA TRP A 12 9.93 -5.88 7.79
C TRP A 12 9.82 -5.44 6.33
N CYS A 13 9.04 -6.16 5.52
CA CYS A 13 8.75 -5.72 4.16
C CYS A 13 7.92 -4.42 4.16
N CYS A 14 8.07 -3.59 3.13
CA CYS A 14 7.36 -2.32 3.06
C CYS A 14 5.84 -2.50 3.10
N ALA A 15 5.30 -3.53 2.44
CA ALA A 15 3.88 -3.87 2.47
C ALA A 15 3.40 -4.18 3.89
N HIS A 16 4.17 -5.00 4.64
CA HIS A 16 3.85 -5.34 6.03
C HIS A 16 3.84 -4.11 6.93
N LEU A 17 4.93 -3.34 6.85
CA LEU A 17 5.12 -2.17 7.68
C LEU A 17 4.04 -1.12 7.42
N PHE A 18 3.66 -0.95 6.15
CA PHE A 18 2.56 -0.08 5.77
C PHE A 18 1.19 -0.62 6.23
N ASN A 19 0.94 -1.93 6.15
CA ASN A 19 -0.25 -2.54 6.73
C ASN A 19 -0.36 -2.25 8.25
N LEU A 20 0.75 -2.28 8.99
CA LEU A 20 0.76 -1.91 10.41
C LEU A 20 0.45 -0.42 10.63
N VAL A 21 1.00 0.48 9.80
CA VAL A 21 0.65 1.91 9.84
C VAL A 21 -0.86 2.08 9.74
N VAL A 22 -1.51 1.40 8.80
CA VAL A 22 -2.92 1.61 8.59
C VAL A 22 -3.78 0.96 9.68
N VAL A 23 -3.39 -0.21 10.19
CA VAL A 23 -4.08 -0.82 11.34
C VAL A 23 -4.05 0.12 12.56
N ASP A 24 -2.91 0.74 12.87
CA ASP A 24 -2.83 1.73 13.95
C ASP A 24 -3.83 2.89 13.75
N THR A 25 -4.04 3.30 12.49
CA THR A 25 -4.92 4.43 12.15
C THR A 25 -6.41 4.05 12.13
N CYS A 26 -6.74 2.78 11.93
CA CYS A 26 -8.10 2.27 12.13
C CYS A 26 -8.49 2.39 13.60
N ASP A 27 -7.54 2.13 14.50
CA ASP A 27 -7.77 2.06 15.93
C ASP A 27 -7.42 3.34 16.71
N CYS A 28 -6.90 4.36 16.04
CA CYS A 28 -6.44 5.58 16.71
C CYS A 28 -7.57 6.44 17.28
N TYR A 29 -8.74 6.44 16.63
CA TYR A 29 -9.82 7.37 16.96
C TYR A 29 -11.20 6.76 16.79
N ILE A 30 -12.15 7.22 17.62
CA ILE A 30 -13.52 6.67 17.66
C ILE A 30 -14.25 6.81 16.32
N VAL A 31 -14.01 7.90 15.58
CA VAL A 31 -14.60 8.11 14.25
C VAL A 31 -14.05 7.10 13.24
N SER A 32 -12.75 6.83 13.27
CA SER A 32 -12.11 5.82 12.41
C SER A 32 -12.66 4.41 12.72
N LYS A 33 -12.76 4.04 14.00
CA LYS A 33 -13.35 2.77 14.44
C LYS A 33 -14.80 2.60 13.98
N ARG A 34 -15.61 3.65 14.12
CA ARG A 34 -17.01 3.65 13.66
C ARG A 34 -17.08 3.49 12.14
N PHE A 35 -16.28 4.25 11.39
CA PHE A 35 -16.19 4.14 9.94
C PHE A 35 -15.88 2.70 9.48
N PHE A 36 -14.85 2.05 10.01
CA PHE A 36 -14.54 0.67 9.64
C PHE A 36 -15.57 -0.34 10.15
N GLY A 37 -16.23 -0.07 11.28
CA GLY A 37 -17.38 -0.85 11.74
C GLY A 37 -18.59 -0.76 10.80
N ASP A 38 -18.84 0.43 10.24
CA ASP A 38 -19.90 0.67 9.26
C ASP A 38 -19.58 -0.03 7.93
N VAL A 39 -18.34 0.07 7.45
CA VAL A 39 -17.86 -0.66 6.27
C VAL A 39 -17.98 -2.17 6.47
N GLY A 40 -17.60 -2.70 7.64
CA GLY A 40 -17.73 -4.12 7.95
C GLY A 40 -19.19 -4.59 7.98
N SER A 41 -20.08 -3.79 8.57
CA SER A 41 -21.53 -4.05 8.61
C SER A 41 -22.13 -4.07 7.21
N PHE A 42 -21.72 -3.13 6.37
CA PHE A 42 -22.11 -3.04 4.97
C PHE A 42 -21.65 -4.24 4.14
N VAL A 43 -20.41 -4.70 4.33
CA VAL A 43 -19.90 -5.89 3.61
C VAL A 43 -20.65 -7.16 4.01
N GLU A 44 -20.92 -7.35 5.31
CA GLU A 44 -21.68 -8.51 5.78
C GLU A 44 -23.14 -8.46 5.28
N PHE A 45 -23.72 -7.27 5.19
CA PHE A 45 -25.00 -7.07 4.52
C PHE A 45 -24.90 -7.48 3.03
N MET A 46 -23.98 -6.94 2.24
CA MET A 46 -23.90 -7.25 0.80
C MET A 46 -23.51 -8.70 0.45
N ARG A 47 -23.15 -9.52 1.44
CA ARG A 47 -22.76 -10.93 1.27
C ARG A 47 -23.88 -11.84 0.76
N ALA A 48 -25.14 -11.51 0.97
CA ALA A 48 -26.23 -12.39 0.54
C ALA A 48 -26.39 -12.38 -0.98
N ARG A 49 -26.52 -13.57 -1.58
CA ARG A 49 -26.56 -13.79 -3.04
C ARG A 49 -27.59 -12.91 -3.76
N LYS A 50 -28.80 -12.77 -3.20
CA LYS A 50 -29.86 -11.94 -3.79
C LYS A 50 -29.42 -10.47 -3.92
N ARG A 51 -28.84 -9.90 -2.85
CA ARG A 51 -28.35 -8.51 -2.82
C ARG A 51 -27.16 -8.30 -3.76
N THR A 52 -26.25 -9.28 -3.83
CA THR A 52 -25.15 -9.24 -4.79
C THR A 52 -25.65 -9.27 -6.25
N ALA A 53 -26.73 -10.01 -6.54
CA ALA A 53 -27.29 -10.06 -7.89
C ALA A 53 -27.90 -8.72 -8.32
N ILE A 54 -28.61 -8.03 -7.42
CA ILE A 54 -29.11 -6.67 -7.66
C ILE A 54 -27.93 -5.72 -7.92
N PHE A 55 -26.86 -5.82 -7.11
CA PHE A 55 -25.67 -4.99 -7.29
C PHE A 55 -24.95 -5.20 -8.63
N VAL A 56 -24.89 -6.44 -9.11
CA VAL A 56 -24.30 -6.72 -10.43
C VAL A 56 -25.19 -6.15 -11.54
N LYS A 57 -26.51 -6.30 -11.43
CA LYS A 57 -27.46 -5.77 -12.41
C LYS A 57 -27.38 -4.24 -12.54
N LEU A 58 -27.33 -3.52 -11.41
CA LEU A 58 -27.20 -2.05 -11.43
C LEU A 58 -25.83 -1.60 -11.93
N GLN A 59 -24.77 -2.37 -11.67
CA GLN A 59 -23.47 -2.09 -12.26
C GLN A 59 -23.48 -2.21 -13.79
N GLU A 60 -24.16 -3.21 -14.36
CA GLU A 60 -24.29 -3.36 -15.82
C GLU A 60 -25.04 -2.18 -16.45
N GLN A 61 -25.99 -1.59 -15.72
CA GLN A 61 -26.78 -0.44 -16.20
C GLN A 61 -26.03 0.89 -16.10
N LEU A 62 -25.38 1.15 -14.97
CA LEU A 62 -24.70 2.42 -14.70
C LEU A 62 -23.27 2.46 -15.28
N TYR A 63 -22.64 1.29 -15.43
CA TYR A 63 -21.25 1.16 -15.86
C TYR A 63 -21.08 0.09 -16.97
N PRO A 64 -21.73 0.26 -18.14
CA PRO A 64 -21.80 -0.79 -19.16
C PRO A 64 -20.45 -1.19 -19.76
N ASN A 65 -19.46 -0.28 -19.76
CA ASN A 65 -18.13 -0.52 -20.34
C ASN A 65 -17.06 -0.88 -19.29
N GLU A 66 -17.42 -1.00 -18.02
CA GLU A 66 -16.47 -1.28 -16.94
C GLU A 66 -16.60 -2.70 -16.42
N ARG A 67 -15.49 -3.23 -15.88
CA ARG A 67 -15.49 -4.56 -15.27
C ARG A 67 -16.39 -4.58 -14.03
N LEU A 68 -17.27 -5.59 -13.98
CA LEU A 68 -18.10 -5.86 -12.81
C LEU A 68 -17.24 -6.20 -11.59
N ARG A 69 -17.54 -5.56 -10.46
CA ARG A 69 -16.88 -5.82 -9.19
C ARG A 69 -17.87 -6.40 -8.17
N ARG A 70 -17.38 -7.30 -7.33
CA ARG A 70 -18.14 -7.85 -6.20
C ARG A 70 -17.50 -7.43 -4.90
N MET A 71 -18.32 -7.32 -3.86
CA MET A 71 -17.82 -7.09 -2.50
C MET A 71 -16.92 -8.25 -2.07
N LYS A 72 -15.68 -7.91 -1.73
CA LYS A 72 -14.70 -8.87 -1.23
C LYS A 72 -14.88 -9.05 0.28
N ARG A 73 -14.37 -10.16 0.82
CA ARG A 73 -14.42 -10.40 2.27
C ARG A 73 -13.70 -9.29 3.04
N PHE A 74 -14.31 -8.83 4.11
CA PHE A 74 -13.73 -7.87 5.04
C PHE A 74 -13.18 -8.64 6.25
N SER A 75 -11.89 -8.48 6.55
CA SER A 75 -11.25 -9.08 7.72
C SER A 75 -10.78 -7.98 8.66
N THR A 76 -11.31 -7.98 9.89
CA THR A 76 -10.93 -7.03 10.95
C THR A 76 -9.43 -7.01 11.27
N THR A 77 -8.67 -8.02 10.85
CA THR A 77 -7.25 -8.20 11.19
C THR A 77 -6.29 -7.98 10.02
N ARG A 78 -6.78 -7.77 8.79
CA ARG A 78 -5.93 -7.66 7.59
C ARG A 78 -6.33 -6.46 6.74
N TRP A 79 -5.47 -5.44 6.67
CA TRP A 79 -5.74 -4.23 5.89
C TRP A 79 -5.94 -4.50 4.40
N THR A 80 -5.24 -5.48 3.84
CA THR A 80 -5.37 -5.88 2.42
C THR A 80 -6.76 -6.42 2.05
N SER A 81 -7.65 -6.57 3.03
CA SER A 81 -9.07 -6.84 2.81
C SER A 81 -9.92 -5.56 2.86
N HIS A 82 -9.49 -4.54 3.62
CA HIS A 82 -10.16 -3.25 3.73
C HIS A 82 -9.96 -2.41 2.46
N ASP A 83 -8.74 -2.32 1.95
CA ASP A 83 -8.43 -1.57 0.72
C ASP A 83 -9.27 -2.06 -0.47
N ARG A 84 -9.37 -3.38 -0.63
CA ARG A 84 -10.19 -4.07 -1.63
C ARG A 84 -11.66 -3.70 -1.57
N VAL A 85 -12.23 -3.57 -0.37
CA VAL A 85 -13.63 -3.19 -0.18
C VAL A 85 -13.82 -1.71 -0.48
N LEU A 86 -12.92 -0.86 0.02
CA LEU A 86 -13.03 0.58 -0.13
C LEU A 86 -12.82 1.05 -1.57
N ILE A 87 -11.99 0.35 -2.35
CA ILE A 87 -11.88 0.53 -3.81
C ILE A 87 -13.22 0.25 -4.49
N VAL A 88 -13.90 -0.85 -4.16
CA VAL A 88 -15.22 -1.18 -4.74
C VAL A 88 -16.25 -0.12 -4.35
N ILE A 89 -16.23 0.34 -3.09
CA ILE A 89 -17.14 1.40 -2.62
C ILE A 89 -16.90 2.70 -3.38
N ASN A 90 -15.64 3.09 -3.60
CA ASN A 90 -15.31 4.35 -4.26
C ASN A 90 -15.56 4.30 -5.77
N GLU A 91 -15.23 3.20 -6.45
CA GLU A 91 -15.39 3.08 -7.90
C GLU A 91 -16.85 2.82 -8.32
N LYS A 92 -17.62 2.07 -7.53
CA LYS A 92 -19.01 1.68 -7.84
C LYS A 92 -20.03 2.31 -6.90
N TYR A 93 -19.74 3.52 -6.41
CA TYR A 93 -20.54 4.19 -5.39
C TYR A 93 -22.01 4.37 -5.78
N SER A 94 -22.30 4.85 -6.99
CA SER A 94 -23.69 5.09 -7.42
C SER A 94 -24.50 3.80 -7.50
N ALA A 95 -23.92 2.75 -8.09
CA ALA A 95 -24.55 1.43 -8.12
C ALA A 95 -24.79 0.86 -6.71
N LEU A 96 -23.92 1.17 -5.75
CA LEU A 96 -24.10 0.77 -4.36
C LEU A 96 -25.22 1.53 -3.66
N LEU A 97 -25.28 2.84 -3.87
CA LEU A 97 -26.34 3.68 -3.32
C LEU A 97 -27.70 3.23 -3.85
N GLU A 98 -27.85 3.10 -5.17
CA GLU A 98 -29.09 2.64 -5.79
C GLU A 98 -29.47 1.23 -5.33
N THR A 99 -28.51 0.30 -5.14
CA THR A 99 -28.87 -1.01 -4.57
C THR A 99 -29.46 -0.93 -3.18
N LEU A 100 -28.90 -0.09 -2.30
CA LEU A 100 -29.39 0.01 -0.94
C LEU A 100 -30.77 0.68 -0.90
N GLU A 101 -31.00 1.65 -1.78
CA GLU A 101 -32.30 2.30 -1.95
C GLU A 101 -33.36 1.34 -2.54
N GLU A 102 -33.00 0.55 -3.56
CA GLU A 102 -33.91 -0.48 -4.09
C GLU A 102 -34.27 -1.52 -3.01
N ILE A 103 -33.30 -1.95 -2.21
CA ILE A 103 -33.54 -2.93 -1.13
C ILE A 103 -34.39 -2.33 0.00
N SER A 104 -34.24 -1.03 0.31
CA SER A 104 -35.02 -0.40 1.38
C SER A 104 -36.49 -0.21 1.00
N ILE A 105 -36.78 -0.05 -0.29
CA ILE A 105 -38.14 0.20 -0.82
C ILE A 105 -38.84 -1.11 -1.27
N ALA A 106 -38.09 -2.16 -1.59
CA ALA A 106 -38.64 -3.40 -2.13
C ALA A 106 -39.64 -4.08 -1.16
N ASN A 107 -40.88 -4.28 -1.62
CA ASN A 107 -41.94 -4.94 -0.85
C ASN A 107 -41.63 -6.41 -0.49
N ASP A 108 -40.82 -7.09 -1.31
CA ASP A 108 -40.40 -8.48 -1.10
C ASP A 108 -39.17 -8.63 -0.19
N SER A 109 -38.66 -7.52 0.37
CA SER A 109 -37.52 -7.55 1.29
C SER A 109 -37.95 -7.90 2.72
N ASP A 110 -37.09 -8.64 3.44
CA ASP A 110 -37.32 -8.93 4.86
C ASP A 110 -37.33 -7.62 5.67
N ARG A 111 -38.17 -7.52 6.70
CA ARG A 111 -38.30 -6.31 7.55
C ARG A 111 -36.93 -5.83 8.08
N GLU A 112 -36.09 -6.75 8.51
CA GLU A 112 -34.74 -6.43 8.97
C GLU A 112 -33.84 -5.96 7.82
N ALA A 113 -33.97 -6.55 6.63
CA ALA A 113 -33.20 -6.17 5.46
C ALA A 113 -33.53 -4.75 4.97
N ALA A 114 -34.81 -4.38 4.95
CA ALA A 114 -35.26 -3.04 4.58
C ALA A 114 -34.72 -1.98 5.56
N SER A 115 -34.91 -2.20 6.87
CA SER A 115 -34.43 -1.26 7.90
C SER A 115 -32.90 -1.15 7.94
N THR A 116 -32.19 -2.27 7.79
CA THR A 116 -30.72 -2.23 7.74
C THR A 116 -30.20 -1.55 6.48
N ALA A 117 -30.86 -1.73 5.32
CA ALA A 117 -30.52 -1.01 4.10
C ALA A 117 -30.68 0.51 4.27
N GLU A 118 -31.81 0.98 4.80
CA GLU A 118 -32.05 2.41 5.07
C GLU A 118 -31.00 3.00 6.01
N ASN A 119 -30.67 2.28 7.09
CA ASN A 119 -29.61 2.68 8.00
C ASN A 119 -28.24 2.76 7.30
N LEU A 120 -27.94 1.84 6.39
CA LEU A 120 -26.69 1.88 5.62
C LEU A 120 -26.67 3.01 4.59
N VAL A 121 -27.80 3.34 3.95
CA VAL A 121 -27.94 4.52 3.10
C VAL A 121 -27.56 5.76 3.89
N SER A 122 -28.21 6.00 5.05
CA SER A 122 -27.93 7.19 5.87
C SER A 122 -26.46 7.34 6.27
N LYS A 123 -25.75 6.23 6.47
CA LYS A 123 -24.31 6.21 6.79
C LYS A 123 -23.45 6.52 5.57
N ILE A 124 -23.71 5.86 4.44
CA ILE A 124 -22.91 6.00 3.21
C ILE A 124 -23.11 7.38 2.55
N THR A 125 -24.28 8.00 2.73
CA THR A 125 -24.57 9.35 2.24
C THR A 125 -24.05 10.45 3.17
N SER A 126 -23.55 10.11 4.37
CA SER A 126 -23.07 11.13 5.30
C SER A 126 -21.78 11.77 4.81
N PHE A 127 -21.68 13.09 4.93
CA PHE A 127 -20.49 13.85 4.54
C PHE A 127 -19.22 13.32 5.25
N GLN A 128 -19.36 12.90 6.51
CA GLN A 128 -18.25 12.32 7.28
C GLN A 128 -17.74 11.02 6.65
N PHE A 129 -18.63 10.15 6.18
CA PHE A 129 -18.25 8.87 5.58
C PHE A 129 -17.45 9.07 4.28
N ILE A 130 -17.90 10.01 3.44
CA ILE A 130 -17.23 10.33 2.17
C ILE A 130 -15.86 10.96 2.42
N LEU A 131 -15.77 11.89 3.38
CA LEU A 131 -14.49 12.50 3.77
C LEU A 131 -13.47 11.42 4.21
N MET A 132 -13.93 10.43 4.99
CA MET A 132 -13.10 9.30 5.42
C MET A 132 -12.62 8.43 4.26
N ILE A 133 -13.47 8.17 3.26
CA ILE A 133 -13.07 7.48 2.02
C ILE A 133 -11.95 8.26 1.32
N LYS A 134 -12.08 9.59 1.19
CA LYS A 134 -11.09 10.43 0.50
C LYS A 134 -9.75 10.47 1.24
N ILE A 135 -9.74 10.54 2.57
CA ILE A 135 -8.50 10.51 3.37
C ILE A 135 -7.79 9.16 3.21
N PHE A 136 -8.53 8.05 3.35
CA PHE A 136 -7.95 6.73 3.23
C PHE A 136 -7.63 6.34 1.77
N ALA A 137 -8.14 7.06 0.76
CA ALA A 137 -7.82 6.84 -0.65
C ALA A 137 -6.31 6.78 -0.91
N ILE A 138 -5.56 7.71 -0.32
CA ILE A 138 -4.09 7.76 -0.42
C ILE A 138 -3.47 6.46 0.13
N THR A 139 -4.00 5.96 1.25
CA THR A 139 -3.47 4.73 1.86
C THR A 139 -3.79 3.48 1.03
N PHE A 140 -4.94 3.42 0.34
CA PHE A 140 -5.28 2.29 -0.52
C PHE A 140 -4.36 2.21 -1.74
N GLU A 141 -4.08 3.36 -2.37
CA GLU A 141 -3.18 3.42 -3.53
C GLU A 141 -1.81 2.82 -3.17
N VAL A 142 -1.22 3.26 -2.06
CA VAL A 142 0.08 2.77 -1.60
C VAL A 142 0.02 1.28 -1.28
N SER A 143 -0.99 0.82 -0.54
CA SER A 143 -1.19 -0.60 -0.21
C SER A 143 -1.21 -1.48 -1.48
N ARG A 144 -1.93 -1.04 -2.52
CA ARG A 144 -2.02 -1.75 -3.81
C ARG A 144 -0.68 -1.78 -4.54
N TYR A 145 0.00 -0.64 -4.66
CA TYR A 145 1.29 -0.58 -5.35
C TYR A 145 2.38 -1.40 -4.64
N LEU A 146 2.42 -1.38 -3.31
CA LEU A 146 3.38 -2.18 -2.53
C LEU A 146 3.18 -3.70 -2.67
N GLN A 147 2.03 -4.16 -3.14
CA GLN A 147 1.73 -5.59 -3.36
C GLN A 147 2.08 -6.09 -4.77
N VAL A 148 2.50 -5.19 -5.69
CA VAL A 148 2.90 -5.55 -7.06
C VAL A 148 4.17 -6.43 -7.02
N LYS A 149 4.20 -7.47 -7.86
CA LYS A 149 5.29 -8.48 -7.85
C LYS A 149 6.67 -7.92 -8.20
N GLU A 150 6.71 -6.91 -9.05
CA GLU A 150 7.93 -6.37 -9.67
C GLU A 150 8.40 -5.08 -9.01
N ILE A 151 7.87 -4.72 -7.83
CA ILE A 151 8.23 -3.47 -7.18
C ILE A 151 9.67 -3.49 -6.67
N ASP A 152 10.41 -2.44 -6.99
CA ASP A 152 11.74 -2.19 -6.42
C ASP A 152 11.62 -1.49 -5.05
N PHE A 153 12.54 -1.77 -4.13
CA PHE A 153 12.52 -1.16 -2.80
C PHE A 153 12.70 0.37 -2.86
N VAL A 154 13.46 0.90 -3.84
CA VAL A 154 13.59 2.34 -4.05
C VAL A 154 12.24 2.94 -4.46
N GLN A 155 11.53 2.29 -5.37
CA GLN A 155 10.19 2.69 -5.79
C GLN A 155 9.20 2.61 -4.63
N ALA A 156 9.26 1.55 -3.82
CA ALA A 156 8.43 1.38 -2.63
C ALA A 156 8.62 2.54 -1.63
N ILE A 157 9.86 2.92 -1.33
CA ILE A 157 10.15 4.05 -0.42
C ILE A 157 9.64 5.36 -1.02
N ASN A 158 9.88 5.60 -2.30
CA ASN A 158 9.41 6.80 -2.98
C ASN A 158 7.87 6.91 -2.95
N LEU A 159 7.15 5.81 -3.14
CA LEU A 159 5.69 5.78 -3.04
C LEU A 159 5.20 6.18 -1.64
N ILE A 160 5.87 5.69 -0.60
CA ILE A 160 5.55 6.05 0.79
C ILE A 160 5.84 7.52 1.06
N ASP A 161 6.96 8.06 0.56
CA ASP A 161 7.31 9.47 0.71
C ASP A 161 6.32 10.38 -0.04
N VAL A 162 5.91 10.01 -1.25
CA VAL A 162 4.88 10.72 -2.02
C VAL A 162 3.56 10.72 -1.26
N ALA A 163 3.13 9.58 -0.73
CA ALA A 163 1.91 9.49 0.06
C ALA A 163 1.96 10.33 1.33
N LYS A 164 3.11 10.32 2.04
CA LYS A 164 3.33 11.17 3.20
C LYS A 164 3.25 12.65 2.84
N ASN A 165 3.87 13.07 1.73
CA ASN A 165 3.81 14.46 1.28
C ASN A 165 2.39 14.87 0.90
N ARG A 166 1.64 14.02 0.20
CA ARG A 166 0.22 14.25 -0.09
C ARG A 166 -0.63 14.45 1.18
N LEU A 167 -0.36 13.67 2.24
CA LEU A 167 -1.04 13.84 3.53
C LEU A 167 -0.65 15.14 4.24
N ILE A 168 0.60 15.58 4.10
CA ILE A 168 1.07 16.89 4.61
C ILE A 168 0.42 18.03 3.81
N ASP A 169 0.33 17.92 2.49
CA ASP A 169 -0.30 18.91 1.63
C ASP A 169 -1.80 19.02 1.94
N MET A 170 -2.47 17.90 2.21
CA MET A 170 -3.88 17.86 2.64
C MET A 170 -4.11 18.56 3.99
N ARG A 171 -3.08 18.64 4.84
CA ARG A 171 -3.13 19.39 6.11
C ARG A 171 -3.01 20.91 5.91
N SER A 172 -2.46 21.37 4.80
CA SER A 172 -2.38 22.80 4.51
C SER A 172 -3.77 23.43 4.44
N GLU A 173 -3.87 24.75 4.67
CA GLU A 173 -5.17 25.44 4.62
C GLU A 173 -5.84 25.27 3.24
N GLN A 174 -5.04 25.30 2.17
CA GLN A 174 -5.53 25.05 0.81
C GLN A 174 -5.94 23.59 0.61
N GLY A 175 -5.10 22.63 1.02
CA GLY A 175 -5.41 21.20 0.86
C GLY A 175 -6.64 20.76 1.65
N CYS A 176 -6.89 21.38 2.81
CA CYS A 176 -8.11 21.15 3.57
C CYS A 176 -9.36 21.68 2.84
N ARG A 177 -9.25 22.85 2.21
CA ARG A 177 -10.33 23.40 1.37
C ARG A 177 -10.57 22.52 0.15
N ASP A 178 -9.51 22.12 -0.54
CA ASP A 178 -9.58 21.24 -1.72
C ASP A 178 -10.22 19.89 -1.37
N LEU A 179 -9.87 19.29 -0.22
CA LEU A 179 -10.48 18.04 0.25
C LEU A 179 -11.98 18.19 0.50
N VAL A 180 -12.37 19.27 1.16
CA VAL A 180 -13.78 19.59 1.43
C VAL A 180 -14.51 19.84 0.10
N ASP A 181 -13.94 20.61 -0.81
CA ASP A 181 -14.54 20.92 -2.10
C ASP A 181 -14.67 19.67 -2.99
N GLN A 182 -13.67 18.79 -3.00
CA GLN A 182 -13.77 17.47 -3.64
C GLN A 182 -14.89 16.62 -3.04
N THR A 183 -15.08 16.68 -1.72
CA THR A 183 -16.16 15.96 -1.04
C THR A 183 -17.52 16.54 -1.41
N LYS A 184 -17.63 17.88 -1.53
CA LYS A 184 -18.85 18.54 -2.01
C LYS A 184 -19.17 18.20 -3.46
N LEU A 185 -18.17 18.24 -4.35
CA LEU A 185 -18.32 17.85 -5.75
C LEU A 185 -18.82 16.41 -5.87
N PHE A 186 -18.18 15.48 -5.15
CA PHE A 186 -18.63 14.09 -5.10
C PHE A 186 -20.07 13.95 -4.58
N SER A 187 -20.46 14.75 -3.60
CA SER A 187 -21.82 14.77 -3.06
C SER A 187 -22.85 15.31 -4.06
N ILE A 188 -22.45 16.29 -4.87
CA ILE A 188 -23.29 16.84 -5.94
C ILE A 188 -23.45 15.83 -7.08
N GLU A 189 -22.35 15.21 -7.53
CA GLU A 189 -22.35 14.21 -8.61
C GLU A 189 -23.22 13.00 -8.27
N ASN A 190 -23.22 12.56 -7.02
CA ASN A 190 -24.03 11.42 -6.55
C ASN A 190 -25.38 11.83 -5.95
N ASN A 191 -25.83 13.08 -6.14
CA ASN A 191 -27.13 13.61 -5.69
C ASN A 191 -27.42 13.41 -4.19
N LEU A 192 -26.42 13.53 -3.33
CA LEU A 192 -26.55 13.25 -1.89
C LEU A 192 -27.33 14.34 -1.13
N THR A 193 -27.94 13.93 -0.01
CA THR A 193 -28.73 14.79 0.88
C THR A 193 -27.86 15.71 1.74
N GLU A 194 -26.74 15.21 2.28
CA GLU A 194 -25.73 16.01 2.97
C GLU A 194 -24.69 16.55 1.97
N ARG A 195 -24.87 17.79 1.51
CA ARG A 195 -23.98 18.42 0.52
C ARG A 195 -22.89 19.29 1.11
N ASP A 196 -22.98 19.58 2.39
CA ASP A 196 -22.11 20.54 3.07
C ASP A 196 -21.80 20.08 4.50
N VAL A 197 -20.66 20.55 5.00
CA VAL A 197 -20.25 20.30 6.38
C VAL A 197 -21.23 20.98 7.33
N SER A 198 -21.79 20.23 8.29
CA SER A 198 -22.72 20.77 9.27
C SER A 198 -22.14 22.02 9.94
N GLN A 199 -22.77 23.17 9.70
CA GLN A 199 -22.31 24.44 10.28
C GLN A 199 -22.74 24.51 11.75
N VAL A 200 -21.78 24.54 12.67
CA VAL A 200 -22.08 24.79 14.09
C VAL A 200 -22.39 26.28 14.24
N ARG A 201 -23.68 26.64 14.38
CA ARG A 201 -24.05 28.00 14.80
C ARG A 201 -23.55 28.26 16.21
N LEU A 202 -22.63 29.21 16.35
CA LEU A 202 -22.27 29.76 17.66
C LEU A 202 -23.50 30.45 18.27
N ARG A 203 -23.89 30.07 19.49
CA ARG A 203 -24.80 30.89 20.30
C ARG A 203 -24.07 32.20 20.61
N ARG A 204 -24.55 33.32 20.04
CA ARG A 204 -24.08 34.66 20.44
C ARG A 204 -24.29 34.82 21.95
N LYS A 205 -23.21 34.97 22.73
CA LYS A 205 -23.31 35.71 23.98
C LYS A 205 -23.58 37.18 23.61
N LYS A 206 -24.68 37.76 24.09
CA LYS A 206 -24.94 39.20 23.93
C LYS A 206 -23.79 39.95 24.61
N ILE A 207 -22.86 40.48 23.82
CA ILE A 207 -21.90 41.50 24.25
C ILE A 207 -22.35 42.78 23.56
N CYS A 208 -22.67 43.79 24.35
CA CYS A 208 -22.99 45.12 23.88
C CYS A 208 -21.68 45.81 23.49
N LEU A 209 -21.34 45.81 22.19
CA LEU A 209 -20.64 46.90 21.51
C LEU A 209 -20.47 46.54 20.03
N GLU A 210 -20.80 47.48 19.15
CA GLU A 210 -20.57 47.42 17.72
C GLU A 210 -19.09 47.24 17.42
N ASN A 211 -18.70 46.01 17.08
CA ASN A 211 -17.60 45.77 16.17
C ASN A 211 -18.07 44.64 15.26
N LYS A 212 -18.25 44.95 13.97
CA LYS A 212 -18.37 43.94 12.91
C LYS A 212 -17.06 43.16 12.89
N ARG A 213 -16.96 42.13 13.73
CA ARG A 213 -15.91 41.12 13.63
C ARG A 213 -16.35 40.10 12.61
N GLU A 214 -15.46 39.82 11.65
CA GLU A 214 -15.64 38.78 10.65
C GLU A 214 -16.10 37.47 11.30
N MET A 215 -17.00 36.79 10.61
CA MET A 215 -17.57 35.53 11.05
C MET A 215 -16.48 34.46 10.98
N ASN A 216 -15.72 34.29 12.05
CA ASN A 216 -14.72 33.22 12.14
C ASN A 216 -15.44 31.87 12.12
N PHE A 217 -15.45 31.21 10.97
CA PHE A 217 -15.85 29.82 10.83
C PHE A 217 -14.70 28.94 11.32
N TYR A 218 -14.93 28.15 12.37
CA TYR A 218 -14.02 27.08 12.74
C TYR A 218 -14.28 25.86 11.84
N PRO A 219 -13.25 25.07 11.49
CA PRO A 219 -13.47 23.79 10.82
C PRO A 219 -14.43 22.95 11.68
N THR A 220 -15.55 22.51 11.09
CA THR A 220 -16.49 21.62 11.78
C THR A 220 -15.73 20.41 12.34
N ASN A 221 -16.18 19.86 13.47
CA ASN A 221 -15.60 18.67 14.12
C ASN A 221 -15.17 17.59 13.12
N THR A 222 -15.94 17.34 12.05
CA THR A 222 -15.64 16.41 10.95
C THR A 222 -14.28 16.66 10.27
N ILE A 223 -13.95 17.92 9.98
CA ILE A 223 -12.67 18.31 9.36
C ILE A 223 -11.51 18.11 10.35
N ILE A 224 -11.72 18.52 11.61
CA ILE A 224 -10.73 18.33 12.68
C ILE A 224 -10.40 16.84 12.84
N PHE A 225 -11.41 15.97 12.79
CA PHE A 225 -11.22 14.52 12.88
C PHE A 225 -10.40 13.98 11.71
N GLY A 226 -10.69 14.44 10.48
CA GLY A 226 -9.91 14.06 9.31
C GLY A 226 -8.44 14.43 9.44
N LEU A 227 -8.14 15.63 9.95
CA LEU A 227 -6.76 16.08 10.18
C LEU A 227 -6.04 15.24 11.26
N ILE A 228 -6.72 14.87 12.35
CA ILE A 228 -6.14 14.01 13.40
C ILE A 228 -5.76 12.63 12.82
N ILE A 229 -6.60 12.09 11.94
CA ILE A 229 -6.32 10.80 11.29
C ILE A 229 -5.10 10.93 10.37
N SER A 230 -5.05 11.97 9.54
CA SER A 230 -3.89 12.25 8.68
C SER A 230 -2.60 12.40 9.49
N ASP A 231 -2.63 13.12 10.61
CA ASP A 231 -1.48 13.28 11.50
C ASP A 231 -1.01 11.95 12.11
N THR A 232 -1.96 11.09 12.47
CA THR A 232 -1.65 9.75 12.98
C THR A 232 -0.98 8.89 11.90
N ILE A 233 -1.48 8.94 10.66
CA ILE A 233 -0.88 8.21 9.52
C ILE A 233 0.56 8.71 9.31
N ILE A 234 0.77 10.04 9.25
CA ILE A 234 2.09 10.63 9.05
C ILE A 234 3.07 10.21 10.16
N SER A 235 2.64 10.30 11.42
CA SER A 235 3.46 9.92 12.58
C SER A 235 3.82 8.44 12.57
N SER A 236 2.85 7.56 12.27
CA SER A 236 3.10 6.12 12.20
C SER A 236 4.04 5.76 11.04
N ILE A 237 3.91 6.39 9.86
CA ILE A 237 4.87 6.26 8.75
C ILE A 237 6.27 6.69 9.21
N GLN A 238 6.40 7.84 9.86
CA GLN A 238 7.71 8.33 10.30
C GLN A 238 8.37 7.40 11.30
N ASN A 239 7.65 6.96 12.33
CA ASN A 239 8.20 6.12 13.38
C ASN A 239 8.63 4.75 12.82
N ARG A 240 7.73 4.10 12.07
CA ARG A 240 7.94 2.73 11.59
C ARG A 240 9.01 2.62 10.51
N PHE A 241 9.13 3.61 9.61
CA PHE A 241 10.13 3.60 8.55
C PHE A 241 11.45 4.28 8.96
N SER A 242 11.57 4.88 10.14
CA SER A 242 12.79 5.59 10.55
C SER A 242 14.03 4.69 10.64
N GLU A 243 13.89 3.51 11.25
CA GLU A 243 15.00 2.58 11.49
C GLU A 243 15.53 1.97 10.19
N SER A 244 14.65 1.46 9.33
CA SER A 244 15.03 0.79 8.08
C SER A 244 15.49 1.77 7.00
N ARG A 245 15.05 3.04 7.05
CA ARG A 245 15.35 4.03 6.02
C ARG A 245 16.82 4.39 5.90
N ASN A 246 17.59 4.34 6.99
CA ASN A 246 19.02 4.64 6.93
C ASN A 246 19.78 3.58 6.13
N ILE A 247 19.50 2.30 6.41
CA ILE A 247 20.07 1.16 5.68
C ILE A 247 19.61 1.18 4.21
N LEU A 248 18.34 1.48 3.96
CA LEU A 248 17.79 1.52 2.61
C LEU A 248 18.31 2.68 1.75
N LYS A 249 18.63 3.82 2.36
CA LYS A 249 19.30 4.93 1.67
C LYS A 249 20.67 4.53 1.13
N ASP A 250 21.44 3.80 1.94
CA ASP A 250 22.74 3.27 1.50
C ASP A 250 22.56 2.22 0.40
N PHE A 251 21.54 1.35 0.52
CA PHE A 251 21.23 0.38 -0.54
C PHE A 251 20.78 1.02 -1.85
N ALA A 252 20.08 2.15 -1.80
CA ALA A 252 19.70 2.88 -3.00
C ALA A 252 20.92 3.32 -3.83
N LEU A 253 22.09 3.54 -3.21
CA LEU A 253 23.34 3.84 -3.92
C LEU A 253 23.83 2.67 -4.76
N LEU A 254 23.48 1.42 -4.41
CA LEU A 254 23.81 0.23 -5.19
C LEU A 254 22.88 0.01 -6.39
N SER A 255 21.91 0.89 -6.61
CA SER A 255 21.04 0.78 -7.79
C SER A 255 21.85 0.96 -9.08
N PRO A 256 21.59 0.15 -10.12
CA PRO A 256 22.28 0.21 -11.41
C PRO A 256 22.25 1.62 -12.04
N GLU A 257 21.17 2.36 -11.81
CA GLU A 257 21.04 3.74 -12.27
C GLU A 257 22.07 4.65 -11.60
N ARG A 258 22.22 4.59 -10.26
CA ARG A 258 23.19 5.42 -9.54
C ARG A 258 24.64 5.02 -9.80
N LEU A 259 24.91 3.73 -10.00
CA LEU A 259 26.25 3.26 -10.39
C LEU A 259 26.72 3.87 -11.71
N LYS A 260 25.85 4.02 -12.71
CA LYS A 260 26.22 4.64 -13.99
C LYS A 260 26.58 6.12 -13.87
N PHE A 261 26.02 6.82 -12.88
CA PHE A 261 26.23 8.26 -12.69
C PHE A 261 27.46 8.57 -11.85
N ILE A 262 27.78 7.75 -10.84
CA ILE A 262 28.88 8.03 -9.91
C ILE A 262 30.20 7.59 -10.56
N LYS A 263 31.01 8.54 -11.03
CA LYS A 263 32.32 8.24 -11.63
C LYS A 263 33.49 8.64 -10.74
N ASN A 264 33.30 9.58 -9.82
CA ASN A 264 34.34 10.07 -8.92
C ASN A 264 33.92 9.97 -7.45
N GLU A 265 34.91 9.96 -6.54
CA GLU A 265 34.67 9.95 -5.09
C GLU A 265 33.91 11.20 -4.59
N ASN A 266 34.07 12.33 -5.28
CA ASN A 266 33.38 13.58 -4.97
C ASN A 266 31.87 13.54 -5.27
N ASP A 267 31.41 12.60 -6.09
CA ASP A 267 29.99 12.43 -6.42
C ASP A 267 29.25 11.62 -5.34
N LEU A 268 29.98 11.05 -4.37
CA LEU A 268 29.44 10.25 -3.28
C LEU A 268 29.09 11.16 -2.08
N PRO A 269 27.89 11.03 -1.48
CA PRO A 269 27.58 11.70 -0.23
C PRO A 269 28.58 11.30 0.87
N ASN A 270 29.03 12.25 1.70
CA ASN A 270 30.01 11.97 2.78
C ASN A 270 29.57 10.84 3.72
N ASN A 271 28.25 10.71 3.95
CA ASN A 271 27.64 9.69 4.81
C ASN A 271 27.32 8.36 4.11
N ALA A 272 27.70 8.20 2.84
CA ALA A 272 27.42 6.99 2.07
C ALA A 272 28.01 5.73 2.72
N PHE A 273 27.20 4.67 2.77
CA PHE A 273 27.54 3.33 3.26
C PHE A 273 27.84 3.24 4.76
N LYS A 274 27.61 4.29 5.54
CA LYS A 274 27.89 4.29 6.99
C LYS A 274 26.98 3.31 7.74
N SER A 275 25.70 3.24 7.37
CA SER A 275 24.76 2.33 8.02
C SER A 275 24.99 0.87 7.62
N ILE A 276 25.36 0.64 6.35
CA ILE A 276 25.73 -0.70 5.86
C ILE A 276 27.05 -1.19 6.47
N SER A 277 28.07 -0.35 6.50
CA SER A 277 29.39 -0.67 7.06
C SER A 277 29.27 -1.07 8.54
N ASN A 278 28.49 -0.31 9.32
CA ASN A 278 28.21 -0.64 10.72
C ASN A 278 27.44 -1.95 10.89
N TRP A 279 26.58 -2.32 9.93
CA TRP A 279 25.79 -3.55 10.02
C TRP A 279 26.61 -4.79 9.68
N ILE A 280 27.29 -4.77 8.53
CA ILE A 280 28.04 -5.91 8.01
C ILE A 280 29.45 -5.97 8.62
N SER A 281 29.84 -4.96 9.41
CA SER A 281 31.19 -4.80 9.98
C SER A 281 32.29 -4.78 8.90
N ILE A 282 32.04 -4.00 7.85
CA ILE A 282 32.92 -3.83 6.70
C ILE A 282 33.67 -2.50 6.80
N ASP A 283 34.92 -2.44 6.32
CA ASP A 283 35.66 -1.19 6.21
C ASP A 283 35.01 -0.23 5.19
N LEU A 284 34.55 0.91 5.69
CA LEU A 284 33.88 1.95 4.91
C LEU A 284 34.79 2.56 3.84
N THR A 285 36.08 2.72 4.13
CA THR A 285 37.02 3.35 3.20
C THR A 285 37.27 2.45 2.01
N GLN A 286 37.54 1.17 2.27
CA GLN A 286 37.74 0.15 1.27
C GLN A 286 36.47 -0.06 0.41
N LEU A 287 35.28 -0.07 1.03
CA LEU A 287 34.01 -0.19 0.30
C LEU A 287 33.79 0.97 -0.69
N LYS A 288 34.12 2.21 -0.31
CA LYS A 288 34.01 3.38 -1.21
C LYS A 288 34.95 3.25 -2.41
N ILE A 289 36.19 2.83 -2.18
CA ILE A 289 37.20 2.63 -3.24
C ILE A 289 36.74 1.52 -4.20
N GLU A 290 36.29 0.38 -3.66
CA GLU A 290 35.77 -0.74 -4.44
C GLU A 290 34.57 -0.31 -5.29
N TYR A 291 33.63 0.44 -4.70
CA TYR A 291 32.44 0.93 -5.38
C TYR A 291 32.77 1.85 -6.56
N VAL A 292 33.65 2.84 -6.37
CA VAL A 292 34.06 3.77 -7.44
C VAL A 292 34.86 3.03 -8.53
N THR A 293 35.73 2.11 -8.15
CA THR A 293 36.53 1.31 -9.09
C THR A 293 35.64 0.41 -9.93
N PHE A 294 34.65 -0.24 -9.30
CA PHE A 294 33.67 -1.07 -9.97
C PHE A 294 32.75 -0.26 -10.90
N SER A 295 32.31 0.92 -10.46
CA SER A 295 31.52 1.82 -11.31
C SER A 295 32.25 2.17 -12.62
N LYS A 296 33.54 2.50 -12.55
CA LYS A 296 34.36 2.82 -13.73
C LYS A 296 34.53 1.64 -14.69
N SER A 297 34.51 0.41 -14.17
CA SER A 297 34.66 -0.82 -14.98
C SER A 297 33.32 -1.42 -15.41
N LEU A 298 32.20 -0.97 -14.85
CA LEU A 298 30.86 -1.52 -15.08
C LEU A 298 30.44 -1.46 -16.55
N ASP A 299 30.62 -0.33 -17.23
CA ASP A 299 30.25 -0.17 -18.64
C ASP A 299 31.04 -1.14 -19.54
N LYS A 300 32.32 -1.37 -19.22
CA LYS A 300 33.17 -2.34 -19.94
C LYS A 300 32.73 -3.79 -19.67
N LEU A 301 32.38 -4.11 -18.43
CA LEU A 301 31.90 -5.43 -18.00
C LEU A 301 30.53 -5.76 -18.58
N LEU A 302 29.62 -4.79 -18.65
CA LEU A 302 28.30 -4.96 -19.26
C LEU A 302 28.40 -5.19 -20.76
N ASN A 303 29.28 -4.44 -21.44
CA ASN A 303 29.50 -4.59 -22.88
C ASN A 303 30.17 -5.92 -23.24
N SER A 304 31.08 -6.44 -22.40
CA SER A 304 31.67 -7.76 -22.61
C SER A 304 30.68 -8.91 -22.35
N MET A 305 29.73 -8.74 -21.42
CA MET A 305 28.73 -9.78 -21.10
C MET A 305 27.50 -9.77 -22.02
N ASN A 306 27.16 -8.66 -22.67
CA ASN A 306 26.06 -8.60 -23.65
C ASN A 306 26.28 -9.47 -24.91
N LEU A 307 27.46 -10.07 -25.08
CA LEU A 307 27.71 -11.11 -26.08
C LEU A 307 27.16 -12.50 -25.68
N ASN A 308 26.73 -12.72 -24.43
CA ASN A 308 26.41 -14.05 -23.90
C ASN A 308 24.97 -14.26 -23.39
N MET A 309 24.03 -13.35 -23.65
CA MET A 309 22.60 -13.52 -23.27
C MET A 309 21.70 -13.86 -24.47
N GLN A 310 22.10 -14.85 -25.28
CA GLN A 310 21.16 -15.67 -26.02
C GLN A 310 21.10 -17.03 -25.30
N TYR A 311 19.89 -17.50 -24.99
CA TYR A 311 19.52 -18.76 -24.31
C TYR A 311 19.43 -18.75 -22.78
N GLN A 312 18.20 -18.64 -22.27
CA GLN A 312 17.54 -19.68 -21.47
C GLN A 312 16.03 -19.38 -21.37
N ASN A 313 15.28 -19.84 -22.39
CA ASN A 313 13.86 -20.11 -22.31
C ASN A 313 13.70 -21.63 -22.10
N LEU A 314 13.65 -22.09 -20.85
CA LEU A 314 13.19 -23.40 -20.36
C LEU A 314 12.89 -23.17 -18.86
N ASP A 315 11.70 -23.34 -18.29
CA ASP A 315 10.63 -24.29 -18.55
C ASP A 315 9.24 -23.68 -18.29
N LYS A 316 8.36 -23.75 -19.30
CA LYS A 316 6.90 -23.74 -19.12
C LYS A 316 6.42 -25.18 -19.11
N HIS A 317 6.40 -25.82 -17.94
CA HIS A 317 5.52 -26.96 -17.71
C HIS A 317 4.70 -26.70 -16.46
N THR A 318 3.54 -26.08 -16.68
CA THR A 318 2.44 -26.03 -15.73
C THR A 318 1.64 -27.32 -15.88
N SER A 319 1.75 -28.22 -14.92
CA SER A 319 0.72 -29.25 -14.71
C SER A 319 -0.51 -28.53 -14.17
N GLN A 320 -1.56 -28.45 -14.99
CA GLN A 320 -2.89 -28.05 -14.57
C GLN A 320 -3.38 -28.99 -13.46
N THR A 321 -3.65 -28.44 -12.29
CA THR A 321 -4.66 -28.98 -11.39
C THR A 321 -5.53 -27.83 -10.89
N ASP A 322 -6.81 -27.93 -11.21
CA ASP A 322 -7.86 -27.00 -10.83
C ASP A 322 -7.96 -26.87 -9.31
N PHE A 323 -7.63 -25.70 -8.78
CA PHE A 323 -8.01 -25.32 -7.42
C PHE A 323 -8.20 -23.80 -7.35
N ASP A 324 -9.41 -23.39 -6.99
CA ASP A 324 -9.87 -22.00 -6.85
C ASP A 324 -8.85 -21.10 -6.13
N SER A 325 -8.01 -20.39 -6.90
CA SER A 325 -7.15 -19.33 -6.38
C SER A 325 -7.85 -17.99 -6.55
N GLU A 326 -8.37 -17.48 -5.44
CA GLU A 326 -8.90 -16.13 -5.25
C GLU A 326 -7.74 -15.10 -5.35
N TYR A 327 -7.21 -14.94 -6.56
CA TYR A 327 -6.20 -13.93 -6.93
C TYR A 327 -6.48 -13.54 -8.38
N ASP A 328 -7.48 -12.70 -8.57
CA ASP A 328 -7.73 -12.04 -9.85
C ASP A 328 -6.47 -11.23 -10.20
N SER A 329 -5.72 -11.72 -11.18
CA SER A 329 -4.60 -11.02 -11.79
C SER A 329 -5.15 -9.81 -12.55
N GLU A 330 -5.23 -8.68 -11.86
CA GLU A 330 -5.29 -7.36 -12.47
C GLU A 330 -3.92 -7.10 -13.12
N ILE A 331 -3.81 -7.27 -14.44
CA ILE A 331 -2.99 -6.49 -15.37
C ILE A 331 -3.62 -6.69 -16.75
N SER A 332 -4.05 -5.59 -17.35
CA SER A 332 -4.37 -5.47 -18.76
C SER A 332 -3.18 -5.97 -19.57
N LYS A 333 -3.38 -7.07 -20.31
CA LYS A 333 -2.53 -7.38 -21.46
C LYS A 333 -2.91 -6.37 -22.53
N ASN A 334 -2.06 -5.38 -22.73
CA ASN A 334 -1.84 -4.62 -23.96
C ASN A 334 -0.88 -3.50 -23.54
N ASP A 335 0.40 -3.72 -23.82
CA ASP A 335 1.29 -2.74 -24.44
C ASP A 335 2.62 -3.46 -24.69
N ASP A 336 2.84 -3.82 -25.96
CA ASP A 336 4.16 -4.16 -26.48
C ASP A 336 5.02 -2.88 -26.45
N GLU A 337 5.47 -2.48 -25.26
CA GLU A 337 6.52 -1.49 -25.11
C GLU A 337 7.87 -2.21 -25.08
N THR A 338 8.71 -1.84 -26.06
CA THR A 338 10.12 -2.16 -26.21
C THR A 338 10.81 -2.50 -24.88
N VAL A 339 11.17 -3.77 -24.70
CA VAL A 339 11.95 -4.24 -23.55
C VAL A 339 13.34 -3.62 -23.62
N VAL A 340 13.49 -2.42 -23.04
CA VAL A 340 14.80 -1.89 -22.69
C VAL A 340 15.34 -2.82 -21.61
N ASN A 341 16.39 -3.58 -21.93
CA ASN A 341 17.10 -4.47 -20.99
C ASN A 341 17.57 -3.68 -19.76
N LYS A 342 16.70 -3.53 -18.76
CA LYS A 342 16.98 -2.81 -17.53
C LYS A 342 17.85 -3.72 -16.65
N ILE A 343 19.09 -3.33 -16.44
CA ILE A 343 20.02 -4.07 -15.59
C ILE A 343 19.46 -4.09 -14.16
N THR A 344 19.41 -5.26 -13.53
CA THR A 344 18.89 -5.43 -12.16
C THR A 344 20.03 -5.64 -11.17
N CYS A 345 19.81 -5.32 -9.88
CA CYS A 345 20.80 -5.59 -8.81
C CYS A 345 21.17 -7.08 -8.73
N LEU A 346 20.25 -7.97 -9.09
CA LEU A 346 20.49 -9.41 -9.15
C LEU A 346 21.47 -9.80 -10.28
N GLN A 347 21.41 -9.12 -11.43
CA GLN A 347 22.40 -9.30 -12.49
C GLN A 347 23.77 -8.79 -12.06
N ILE A 348 23.86 -7.68 -11.32
CA ILE A 348 25.12 -7.19 -10.77
C ILE A 348 25.71 -8.18 -9.75
N LEU A 349 24.87 -8.74 -8.87
CA LEU A 349 25.29 -9.81 -7.96
C LEU A 349 25.82 -11.02 -8.73
N LYS A 350 25.14 -11.43 -9.83
CA LYS A 350 25.62 -12.52 -10.70
C LYS A 350 26.98 -12.21 -11.31
N ILE A 351 27.18 -10.99 -11.81
CA ILE A 351 28.47 -10.52 -12.35
C ILE A 351 29.57 -10.63 -11.29
N LEU A 352 29.32 -10.15 -10.07
CA LEU A 352 30.28 -10.20 -8.97
C LEU A 352 30.55 -11.65 -8.49
N SER A 353 29.57 -12.54 -8.65
CA SER A 353 29.73 -13.97 -8.32
C SER A 353 30.49 -14.75 -9.40
N SER A 354 30.40 -14.32 -10.66
CA SER A 354 31.13 -14.90 -11.79
C SER A 354 32.56 -14.33 -11.87
N TYR A 355 33.52 -15.12 -12.35
CA TYR A 355 34.90 -14.70 -12.64
C TYR A 355 35.76 -14.28 -11.42
N ASP A 356 35.56 -14.86 -10.23
CA ASP A 356 36.39 -14.61 -9.02
C ASP A 356 36.49 -13.14 -8.56
N PHE A 357 35.59 -12.26 -9.03
CA PHE A 357 35.50 -10.87 -8.56
C PHE A 357 35.17 -10.75 -7.07
N GLN A 358 34.77 -11.86 -6.42
CA GLN A 358 34.64 -11.97 -4.97
C GLN A 358 35.94 -11.62 -4.23
N HIS A 359 37.10 -11.91 -4.82
CA HIS A 359 38.40 -11.56 -4.24
C HIS A 359 38.84 -10.13 -4.58
N ALA A 360 38.43 -9.62 -5.73
CA ALA A 360 38.77 -8.26 -6.17
C ALA A 360 37.92 -7.19 -5.48
N PHE A 361 36.64 -7.49 -5.20
CA PHE A 361 35.68 -6.58 -4.57
C PHE A 361 34.92 -7.26 -3.42
N PRO A 362 35.62 -7.73 -2.36
CA PRO A 362 35.02 -8.51 -1.28
C PRO A 362 33.95 -7.74 -0.51
N ASN A 363 34.16 -6.45 -0.26
CA ASN A 363 33.24 -5.62 0.50
C ASN A 363 31.99 -5.28 -0.31
N LEU A 364 32.18 -4.97 -1.60
CA LEU A 364 31.08 -4.72 -2.52
C LEU A 364 30.22 -5.99 -2.73
N PHE A 365 30.85 -7.15 -2.91
CA PHE A 365 30.15 -8.42 -3.04
C PHE A 365 29.33 -8.75 -1.79
N MET A 366 29.91 -8.60 -0.60
CA MET A 366 29.20 -8.81 0.66
C MET A 366 28.02 -7.84 0.81
N THR A 367 28.17 -6.60 0.38
CA THR A 367 27.10 -5.60 0.40
C THR A 367 25.95 -5.98 -0.54
N TYR A 368 26.23 -6.42 -1.78
CA TYR A 368 25.20 -6.91 -2.70
C TYR A 368 24.54 -8.19 -2.22
N LYS A 369 25.30 -9.10 -1.61
CA LYS A 369 24.76 -10.31 -0.99
C LYS A 369 23.79 -9.93 0.14
N ALA A 370 24.17 -8.96 0.98
CA ALA A 370 23.32 -8.43 2.02
C ALA A 370 22.03 -7.81 1.44
N LEU A 371 22.12 -7.00 0.37
CA LEU A 371 20.95 -6.48 -0.35
C LEU A 371 19.99 -7.61 -0.78
N GLY A 372 20.52 -8.69 -1.35
CA GLY A 372 19.74 -9.84 -1.80
C GLY A 372 19.06 -10.63 -0.69
N THR A 373 19.50 -10.48 0.57
CA THR A 373 18.91 -11.17 1.73
C THR A 373 17.81 -10.38 2.43
N ILE A 374 17.62 -9.09 2.13
CA ILE A 374 16.65 -8.25 2.83
C ILE A 374 15.27 -8.35 2.15
N PRO A 375 14.18 -8.66 2.90
CA PRO A 375 12.86 -8.85 2.32
C PRO A 375 12.08 -7.53 2.12
N VAL A 376 12.70 -6.44 1.65
CA VAL A 376 12.02 -5.12 1.60
C VAL A 376 10.87 -5.08 0.58
N SER A 377 11.10 -5.57 -0.63
CA SER A 377 10.12 -5.57 -1.73
C SER A 377 9.27 -6.84 -1.81
N SER A 378 9.60 -7.88 -1.03
CA SER A 378 8.90 -9.16 -1.11
C SER A 378 7.56 -9.10 -0.36
N ALA A 379 6.50 -8.72 -1.07
CA ALA A 379 5.12 -8.98 -0.64
C ALA A 379 4.75 -10.48 -0.79
N SER A 380 5.59 -11.26 -1.47
CA SER A 380 5.39 -12.69 -1.67
C SER A 380 5.46 -13.48 -0.37
N THR A 381 6.34 -13.11 0.56
CA THR A 381 6.42 -13.77 1.88
C THR A 381 5.10 -13.63 2.64
N GLU A 382 4.46 -12.46 2.62
CA GLU A 382 3.12 -12.26 3.22
C GLU A 382 2.04 -13.15 2.58
N ARG A 383 2.08 -13.32 1.25
CA ARG A 383 1.15 -14.23 0.54
C ARG A 383 1.35 -15.67 0.96
N SER A 384 2.60 -16.12 1.05
CA SER A 384 2.95 -17.46 1.51
C SER A 384 2.44 -17.70 2.93
N PHE A 385 2.70 -16.79 3.87
CA PHE A 385 2.20 -16.90 5.24
C PHE A 385 0.66 -16.86 5.32
N SER A 386 0.00 -16.09 4.44
CA SER A 386 -1.46 -16.08 4.35
C SER A 386 -2.02 -17.44 3.91
N ASN A 387 -1.42 -18.06 2.89
CA ASN A 387 -1.79 -19.39 2.40
C ASN A 387 -1.55 -20.47 3.48
N VAL A 388 -0.41 -20.42 4.17
CA VAL A 388 -0.13 -21.32 5.30
C VAL A 388 -1.13 -21.14 6.43
N LYS A 389 -1.52 -19.91 6.76
CA LYS A 389 -2.55 -19.64 7.78
C LYS A 389 -3.92 -20.14 7.34
N LEU A 390 -4.27 -20.05 6.04
CA LEU A 390 -5.48 -20.67 5.49
C LEU A 390 -5.44 -22.20 5.60
N ILE A 391 -4.31 -22.84 5.25
CA ILE A 391 -4.11 -24.29 5.40
C ILE A 391 -4.29 -24.70 6.87
N LYS A 392 -3.63 -23.99 7.79
CA LYS A 392 -3.74 -24.25 9.23
C LYS A 392 -5.15 -24.01 9.79
N THR A 393 -5.86 -23.01 9.27
CA THR A 393 -7.26 -22.72 9.64
C THR A 393 -8.22 -23.80 9.11
N ARG A 394 -7.99 -24.28 7.88
CA ARG A 394 -8.76 -25.36 7.26
C ARG A 394 -8.49 -26.72 7.90
N LEU A 395 -7.26 -26.94 8.38
CA LEU A 395 -6.79 -28.19 8.98
C LEU A 395 -6.59 -28.08 10.50
N ARG A 396 -7.38 -27.24 11.19
CA ARG A 396 -7.18 -26.80 12.58
C ARG A 396 -7.04 -27.94 13.61
N SER A 397 -7.45 -29.15 13.27
CA SER A 397 -7.40 -30.34 14.11
C SER A 397 -6.45 -31.46 13.63
N THR A 398 -5.81 -31.34 12.46
CA THR A 398 -5.09 -32.48 11.83
C THR A 398 -3.63 -32.20 11.44
N THR A 399 -3.14 -30.97 11.55
CA THR A 399 -1.76 -30.64 11.13
C THR A 399 -0.88 -30.26 12.32
N GLY A 400 0.08 -31.13 12.66
CA GLY A 400 1.15 -30.84 13.62
C GLY A 400 2.27 -29.97 13.03
N GLN A 401 3.09 -29.37 13.90
CA GLN A 401 4.15 -28.41 13.53
C GLN A 401 5.14 -28.97 12.49
N CYS A 402 5.57 -30.23 12.64
CA CYS A 402 6.56 -30.87 11.75
C CYS A 402 6.07 -31.03 10.31
N ARG A 403 4.78 -31.32 10.10
CA ARG A 403 4.20 -31.44 8.75
C ARG A 403 4.04 -30.07 8.08
N LEU A 404 3.86 -29.02 8.88
CA LEU A 404 3.83 -27.63 8.39
C LEU A 404 5.21 -27.18 7.92
N GLU A 405 6.26 -27.51 8.68
CA GLU A 405 7.66 -27.23 8.30
C GLU A 405 8.04 -27.97 7.01
N SER A 406 7.57 -29.21 6.84
CA SER A 406 7.80 -30.00 5.61
C SER A 406 7.08 -29.44 4.37
N LEU A 407 6.05 -28.60 4.56
CA LEU A 407 5.35 -27.90 3.46
C LEU A 407 5.98 -26.54 3.13
N LEU A 408 6.91 -26.07 3.98
CA LEU A 408 7.56 -24.76 3.88
C LEU A 408 8.99 -24.84 3.31
N MET A 409 9.67 -25.99 3.49
CA MET A 409 10.87 -26.36 2.73
C MET A 409 10.46 -26.85 1.34
#